data_AF-A0A6J4KYL6-F1
#
_entry.id   AF-A0A6J4KYL6-F1
#
_cell.length_a   1.000
_cell.length_b   1.000
_cell.length_c   1.000
_cell.angle_alpha   90.00
_cell.angle_beta   90.00
_cell.angle_gamma   90.00
#
_symmetry.space_group_name_H-M   'P 1'
#
loop_
_entity.id
_entity.type
_entity.pdbx_description
1 polymer ?
#
loop_
_entity_poly.entity_id
_entity_poly.type
_entity_poly.pdbx_seq_one_letter_code
_entity_poly.pdbx_strand_id
1 'polypeptide(L)' 'MQTITPHLWYDKEAKEAAEFYATLFPDSKITNVTTLHNTPSGDCDIVSFTLWGHSFQAISAGPVFKFNPS' A
#
# COMPACT_ATOMS: atom_id res chain seq x y z
N MET A 1 -18.68 1.13 8.10
CA MET A 1 -18.07 0.45 6.94
C MET A 1 -17.66 1.53 5.95
N GLN A 2 -16.42 1.55 5.50
CA GLN A 2 -15.95 2.58 4.55
C GLN A 2 -16.40 2.23 3.13
N THR A 3 -16.95 3.22 2.42
CA THR A 3 -17.50 3.04 1.06
C THR A 3 -16.40 3.11 0.00
N ILE A 4 -15.34 3.88 0.25
CA ILE A 4 -14.22 4.11 -0.67
C ILE A 4 -12.94 3.87 0.10
N THR A 5 -12.06 3.03 -0.46
CA THR A 5 -10.73 2.73 0.10
C THR A 5 -9.66 3.35 -0.79
N PRO A 6 -8.85 4.29 -0.29
CA PRO A 6 -7.73 4.83 -1.05
C PRO A 6 -6.74 3.71 -1.40
N HIS A 7 -6.27 3.73 -2.65
CA HIS A 7 -5.32 2.75 -3.17
C HIS A 7 -4.07 3.46 -3.69
N LEU A 8 -2.94 3.25 -3.03
CA LEU A 8 -1.68 3.92 -3.31
C LEU A 8 -0.81 3.07 -4.24
N TRP A 9 -0.14 3.70 -5.20
CA TRP A 9 0.77 3.01 -6.13
C TRP A 9 2.22 3.36 -5.80
N TYR A 10 3.06 2.35 -5.70
CA TYR A 10 4.50 2.46 -5.51
C TYR A 10 5.25 1.78 -6.63
N ASP A 11 6.50 2.21 -6.85
CA ASP A 11 7.43 1.49 -7.70
C ASP A 11 7.78 0.16 -7.04
N LYS A 12 8.34 0.20 -5.81
CA LYS A 12 8.79 -1.01 -5.10
C LYS A 12 8.42 -1.06 -3.61
N GLU A 13 8.14 0.07 -2.99
CA GLU A 13 8.21 0.25 -1.53
C GLU A 13 6.84 0.29 -0.82
N ALA A 14 5.79 -0.34 -1.39
CA ALA A 14 4.45 -0.28 -0.80
C ALA A 14 4.37 -0.83 0.63
N LYS A 15 5.11 -1.91 0.91
CA LYS A 15 5.13 -2.54 2.23
C LYS A 15 5.87 -1.69 3.23
N GLU A 16 7.07 -1.24 2.88
CA GLU A 16 7.90 -0.38 3.71
C GLU A 16 7.18 0.93 4.04
N ALA A 17 6.46 1.51 3.07
CA ALA A 17 5.64 2.69 3.28
C ALA A 17 4.49 2.42 4.26
N ALA A 18 3.75 1.31 4.09
CA ALA A 18 2.68 0.93 5.00
C ALA A 18 3.19 0.65 6.43
N GLU A 19 4.33 -0.01 6.57
CA GLU A 19 5.01 -0.24 7.85
C GLU A 19 5.36 1.10 8.50
N PHE A 20 6.00 2.00 7.75
CA PHE A 20 6.35 3.34 8.22
C PHE A 20 5.12 4.12 8.70
N TYR A 21 4.05 4.17 7.90
CA TYR A 21 2.83 4.88 8.28
C TYR A 21 2.19 4.28 9.54
N ALA A 22 2.19 2.95 9.68
CA ALA A 22 1.66 2.29 10.87
C ALA A 22 2.45 2.64 12.14
N THR A 23 3.74 3.00 12.03
CA THR A 23 4.53 3.49 13.19
C THR A 23 4.24 4.94 13.57
N LEU A 24 3.77 5.76 12.61
CA LEU A 24 3.55 7.19 12.82
C LEU A 24 2.16 7.51 13.38
N PHE A 25 1.14 6.78 12.93
CA PHE A 25 -0.25 7.08 13.25
C PHE A 25 -0.79 6.15 14.35
N PRO A 26 -1.45 6.68 15.40
CA PRO A 26 -2.22 5.86 16.33
C PRO A 26 -3.25 4.96 15.64
N ASP A 27 -3.64 3.85 16.28
CA ASP A 27 -4.65 2.89 15.78
C ASP A 27 -4.39 2.43 14.34
N SER A 28 -3.12 2.23 14.03
CA SER A 28 -2.64 1.91 12.68
C SER A 28 -1.87 0.60 12.68
N LYS A 29 -2.07 -0.21 11.65
CA LYS A 29 -1.41 -1.51 11.49
C LYS A 29 -1.56 -2.02 10.07
N ILE A 30 -0.62 -2.86 9.66
CA ILE A 30 -0.82 -3.71 8.49
C ILE A 30 -1.84 -4.80 8.86
N THR A 31 -2.81 -5.03 7.98
CA THR A 31 -3.86 -6.03 8.15
C THR A 31 -3.67 -7.24 7.25
N ASN A 32 -3.07 -7.07 6.08
CA ASN A 32 -2.78 -8.17 5.16
C ASN A 32 -1.64 -7.79 4.19
N VAL A 33 -0.85 -8.78 3.78
CA VAL A 33 0.12 -8.66 2.68
C VAL A 33 -0.11 -9.84 1.75
N THR A 34 -0.24 -9.58 0.46
CA THR A 34 -0.47 -10.62 -0.55
C THR A 34 0.43 -10.36 -1.75
N THR A 35 1.27 -11.35 -2.05
CA THR A 35 2.11 -11.33 -3.25
C THR A 35 1.32 -11.89 -4.43
N LEU A 36 1.20 -11.09 -5.48
CA LEU A 36 0.73 -11.50 -6.78
C LEU A 36 1.90 -11.99 -7.60
N HIS A 37 1.81 -13.23 -8.08
CA HIS A 37 2.80 -13.81 -8.98
C HIS A 37 2.34 -13.69 -10.43
N ASN A 38 3.30 -13.73 -11.36
CA ASN A 38 3.05 -13.75 -12.81
C ASN A 38 2.31 -12.50 -13.36
N THR A 39 2.56 -11.31 -12.79
CA THR A 39 2.06 -10.08 -13.40
C THR A 39 2.97 -9.65 -14.57
N PRO A 40 2.52 -8.75 -15.47
CA PRO A 40 3.35 -8.25 -16.57
C PRO A 40 4.67 -7.61 -16.11
N SER A 41 4.74 -7.15 -14.87
CA SER A 41 5.91 -6.49 -14.26
C SER A 41 6.69 -7.39 -13.29
N GLY A 42 6.38 -8.68 -13.21
CA GLY A 42 6.95 -9.62 -12.23
C GLY A 42 6.07 -9.84 -11.01
N ASP A 43 6.67 -10.16 -9.87
CA ASP A 43 5.93 -10.31 -8.61
C ASP A 43 5.60 -8.93 -8.03
N CYS A 44 4.40 -8.79 -7.46
CA CYS A 44 3.89 -7.52 -6.92
C CYS A 44 3.22 -7.74 -5.57
N ASP A 45 3.56 -6.94 -4.57
CA ASP A 45 2.91 -7.01 -3.26
C ASP A 45 1.73 -6.03 -3.18
N ILE A 46 0.56 -6.56 -2.80
CA ILE A 46 -0.59 -5.78 -2.35
C ILE A 46 -0.58 -5.78 -0.81
N VAL A 47 -0.65 -4.59 -0.24
CA VAL A 47 -0.58 -4.37 1.20
C VAL A 47 -1.87 -3.68 1.64
N SER A 48 -2.62 -4.35 2.51
CA SER A 48 -3.77 -3.75 3.20
C SER A 48 -3.34 -3.31 4.59
N PHE A 49 -3.73 -2.10 4.98
CA PHE A 49 -3.39 -1.52 6.26
C PHE A 49 -4.46 -0.55 6.73
N THR A 50 -4.39 -0.16 8.01
CA THR A 50 -5.22 0.91 8.57
C THR A 50 -4.35 2.06 9.06
N LEU A 51 -4.81 3.30 8.84
CA LEU A 51 -4.27 4.52 9.44
C LEU A 51 -5.38 5.23 10.23
N TRP A 52 -5.20 5.50 11.52
CA TRP A 52 -6.26 6.03 12.41
C TRP A 52 -7.58 5.24 12.29
N GLY A 53 -7.51 3.92 12.18
CA GLY A 53 -8.67 3.05 11.99
C GLY A 53 -9.34 3.08 10.61
N HIS A 54 -8.90 3.93 9.67
CA HIS A 54 -9.36 3.96 8.28
C HIS A 54 -8.56 2.98 7.43
N SER A 55 -9.18 2.24 6.51
CA SER A 55 -8.45 1.28 5.67
C SER A 55 -7.87 1.93 4.42
N PHE A 56 -6.71 1.42 4.05
CA PHE A 56 -5.96 1.77 2.86
C PHE A 56 -5.47 0.48 2.19
N GLN A 57 -5.18 0.59 0.91
CA GLN A 57 -4.40 -0.41 0.18
C GLN A 57 -3.23 0.26 -0.53
N ALA A 58 -2.16 -0.50 -0.73
CA ALA A 58 -1.01 -0.10 -1.54
C ALA A 58 -0.52 -1.26 -2.41
N ILE A 59 0.07 -0.95 -3.57
CA ILE A 59 0.70 -1.94 -4.45
C ILE A 59 2.09 -1.49 -4.89
N SER A 60 3.05 -2.43 -4.93
CA SER A 60 4.32 -2.28 -5.63
C SER A 60 4.21 -2.93 -7.00
N ALA A 61 4.05 -2.14 -8.06
CA ALA A 61 3.82 -2.66 -9.43
C ALA A 61 4.68 -1.98 -10.50
N GLY A 62 5.85 -1.47 -10.08
CA GLY A 62 6.86 -0.91 -10.97
C GLY A 62 6.64 0.57 -11.30
N PRO A 63 7.55 1.17 -12.10
CA PRO A 63 7.73 2.62 -12.24
C PRO A 63 6.69 3.28 -13.16
N VAL A 64 5.49 2.72 -13.25
CA VAL A 64 4.39 3.23 -14.08
C VAL A 64 3.95 4.62 -13.61
N PHE A 65 4.07 4.89 -12.30
CA PHE A 65 3.75 6.18 -11.72
C PHE A 65 4.83 6.60 -10.70
N LYS A 66 5.23 7.87 -10.74
CA LYS A 66 6.05 8.49 -9.69
C LYS A 66 5.21 9.49 -8.93
N PHE A 67 5.18 9.37 -7.60
CA PHE A 67 4.63 10.42 -6.75
C PHE A 67 5.31 11.75 -7.10
N ASN A 68 4.50 12.76 -7.36
CA ASN A 68 4.93 14.13 -7.50
C ASN A 68 4.06 15.00 -6.57
N PRO A 69 4.60 16.13 -6.08
CA PRO A 69 3.88 17.03 -5.18
C PRO A 69 2.94 18.01 -5.90
N SER A 70 2.68 17.82 -7.21
CA SER A 70 1.93 18.75 -8.06
C SER A 70 0.47 18.38 -8.23
#